data_AF-A0A534NF71-F1
#
_entry.id   AF-A0A534NF71-F1
#
_cell.length_a   1.000
_cell.length_b   1.000
_cell.length_c   1.000
_cell.angle_alpha   90.00
_cell.angle_beta   90.00
_cell.angle_gamma   90.00
#
_symmetry.space_group_name_H-M   'P 1'
#
loop_
_entity.id
_entity.type
_entity.pdbx_description
1 polymer ?
#
loop_
_entity_poly.entity_id
_entity_poly.type
_entity_poly.pdbx_seq_one_letter_code
_entity_poly.pdbx_strand_id
1 'polypeptide(L)'
;MLYLLLVAAVAFNPDPKDPRQRQLAAMAEELQRAHKSLQLRGHDAPYFLSYAVRGIETQEIGAKYGAVFVDRRRRDRRLQVDVRVGSYQFDNTGTPEMFEFEGAESGYSAGREAPLDDDPAALRNSLWLLTDETYKKALSAFLKKKGKQVYRPDDPETPPSFSREQPQVSVDPPATFSFDRARWNRELREQTQRLGAHPELFDSHVRVSVDHEEREFASTEGARLVTERVIYALHVQAWARAPDGMLLEDSRDFYGASEIELPRGADLSKRIDVMVDELLALQKAPVLDPYTGPALLEPEAAGVLFHEAVGHRLEGERQNDDKDGRTFKGQVDKPILPFFISVIDDPTQRAAGPVSLNGYYRFDDQGVPGQKTVLVEKGVLRTFLMSRAPVQGVPPQSNGHGRSAPGRDPVARMSNLIVESSKAMPWPKLKEALIAEAKRQEKPFGLIIRDVTGGNTD
;
A
#
# COMPACT_ATOMS: atom_id res chain seq x y z
N MET A 1 6.82 -23.79 40.90
CA MET A 1 6.22 -22.44 40.93
C MET A 1 6.17 -21.93 39.50
N LEU A 2 5.03 -22.11 38.82
CA LEU A 2 4.78 -21.59 37.48
C LEU A 2 4.22 -20.17 37.65
N TYR A 3 4.95 -19.15 37.22
CA TYR A 3 4.43 -17.78 37.16
C TYR A 3 3.46 -17.70 35.96
N LEU A 4 2.16 -17.76 36.24
CA LEU A 4 1.13 -17.25 35.32
C LEU A 4 1.26 -15.72 35.30
N LEU A 5 1.88 -15.17 34.27
CA LEU A 5 1.73 -13.76 33.92
C LEU A 5 0.32 -13.56 33.36
N LEU A 6 -0.61 -13.12 34.23
CA LEU A 6 -1.85 -12.48 33.80
C LEU A 6 -1.47 -11.24 32.98
N VAL A 7 -1.57 -11.32 31.65
CA VAL A 7 -1.62 -10.13 30.81
C VAL A 7 -2.97 -9.48 31.08
N ALA A 8 -2.99 -8.46 31.95
CA ALA A 8 -4.16 -7.63 32.14
C ALA A 8 -4.49 -6.97 30.80
N ALA A 9 -5.66 -7.26 30.24
CA ALA A 9 -6.19 -6.51 29.12
C ALA A 9 -6.25 -5.04 29.52
N VAL A 10 -5.45 -4.19 28.87
CA VAL A 10 -5.50 -2.74 29.09
C VAL A 10 -6.90 -2.29 28.68
N ALA A 11 -7.73 -1.91 29.64
CA ALA A 11 -9.06 -1.40 29.37
C ALA A 11 -8.93 -0.08 28.60
N PHE A 12 -9.49 -0.02 27.39
CA PHE A 12 -9.58 1.22 26.62
C PHE A 12 -10.55 2.19 27.32
N ASN A 13 -10.03 3.31 27.81
CA ASN A 13 -10.81 4.37 28.44
C ASN A 13 -10.76 5.61 27.55
N PRO A 14 -11.76 5.84 26.68
CA PRO A 14 -11.72 6.91 25.68
C PRO A 14 -11.73 8.29 26.34
N ASP A 15 -10.87 9.20 25.89
CA ASP A 15 -10.97 10.62 26.26
C ASP A 15 -12.21 11.23 25.61
N PRO A 16 -13.23 11.66 26.39
CA PRO A 16 -14.45 12.24 25.84
C PRO A 16 -14.21 13.57 25.13
N LYS A 17 -13.05 14.21 25.26
CA LYS A 17 -12.71 15.45 24.55
C LYS A 17 -12.16 15.18 23.15
N ASP A 18 -11.57 14.01 22.91
CA ASP A 18 -11.00 13.62 21.63
C ASP A 18 -12.09 13.01 20.71
N PRO A 19 -12.49 13.68 19.62
CA PRO A 19 -13.53 13.16 18.72
C PRO A 19 -13.20 11.77 18.16
N ARG A 20 -11.92 11.50 17.87
CA ARG A 20 -11.43 10.24 17.31
C ARG A 20 -11.66 9.08 18.27
N GLN A 21 -11.41 9.32 19.56
CA GLN A 21 -11.66 8.33 20.61
C GLN A 21 -13.15 8.15 20.89
N ARG A 22 -13.98 9.19 20.73
CA ARG A 22 -15.44 9.05 20.78
C ARG A 22 -15.97 8.20 19.62
N GLN A 23 -15.48 8.40 18.40
CA GLN A 23 -15.82 7.54 17.25
C GLN A 23 -15.39 6.10 17.49
N LEU A 24 -14.15 5.89 17.94
CA LEU A 24 -13.64 4.56 18.27
C LEU A 24 -14.46 3.86 19.36
N ALA A 25 -14.94 4.59 20.37
CA ALA A 25 -15.86 4.06 21.37
C ALA A 25 -17.21 3.66 20.76
N ALA A 26 -17.78 4.49 19.88
CA ALA A 26 -19.02 4.19 19.18
C ALA A 26 -18.90 2.95 18.28
N MET A 27 -17.78 2.82 17.56
CA MET A 27 -17.45 1.61 16.79
C MET A 27 -17.40 0.38 17.70
N ALA A 28 -16.72 0.49 18.84
CA ALA A 28 -16.58 -0.61 19.80
C ALA A 28 -17.94 -1.06 20.36
N GLU A 29 -18.85 -0.13 20.67
CA GLU A 29 -20.20 -0.43 21.14
C GLU A 29 -21.02 -1.20 20.09
N GLU A 30 -21.03 -0.72 18.85
CA GLU A 30 -21.74 -1.38 17.75
C GLU A 30 -21.14 -2.76 17.45
N LEU A 31 -19.81 -2.87 17.51
CA LEU A 31 -19.10 -4.12 17.30
C LEU A 31 -19.47 -5.16 18.36
N GLN A 32 -19.59 -4.75 19.62
CA GLN A 32 -20.04 -5.61 20.72
C GLN A 32 -21.51 -6.01 20.56
N ARG A 33 -22.38 -5.07 20.14
CA ARG A 33 -23.79 -5.36 19.83
C ARG A 33 -23.89 -6.41 18.73
N ALA A 34 -23.18 -6.22 17.62
CA ALA A 34 -23.14 -7.15 16.50
C ALA A 34 -22.59 -8.51 16.93
N HIS A 35 -21.45 -8.58 17.60
CA HIS A 35 -20.85 -9.83 18.06
C HIS A 35 -21.77 -10.64 18.98
N LYS A 36 -22.57 -9.97 19.82
CA LYS A 36 -23.49 -10.62 20.75
C LYS A 36 -24.80 -11.10 20.11
N SER A 37 -25.29 -10.40 19.09
CA SER A 37 -26.68 -10.56 18.62
C SER A 37 -26.84 -10.89 17.14
N LEU A 38 -25.79 -10.72 16.32
CA LEU A 38 -25.87 -10.93 14.89
C LEU A 38 -25.83 -12.43 14.57
N GLN A 39 -27.00 -12.99 14.31
CA GLN A 39 -27.13 -14.37 13.85
C GLN A 39 -28.45 -14.52 13.09
N LEU A 40 -28.38 -14.99 11.83
CA LEU A 40 -29.58 -15.43 11.13
C LEU A 40 -30.06 -16.76 11.71
N ARG A 41 -31.37 -16.89 11.93
CA ARG A 41 -31.96 -18.09 12.53
C ARG A 41 -31.60 -19.34 11.71
N GLY A 42 -30.98 -20.32 12.36
CA GLY A 42 -30.55 -21.56 11.72
C GLY A 42 -29.19 -21.48 11.00
N HIS A 43 -28.45 -20.37 11.15
CA HIS A 43 -27.14 -20.16 10.56
C HIS A 43 -26.07 -19.82 11.61
N ASP A 44 -24.80 -19.97 11.23
CA ASP A 44 -23.65 -19.71 12.10
C ASP A 44 -23.51 -18.21 12.39
N ALA A 45 -23.17 -17.88 13.64
CA ALA A 45 -22.83 -16.52 14.04
C ALA A 45 -21.40 -16.16 13.56
N PRO A 46 -21.07 -14.86 13.40
CA PRO A 46 -19.70 -14.46 13.14
C PRO A 46 -18.76 -14.80 14.30
N TYR A 47 -17.60 -15.37 14.01
CA TYR A 47 -16.57 -15.64 15.02
C TYR A 47 -15.59 -14.47 15.19
N PHE A 48 -15.47 -13.60 14.19
CA PHE A 48 -14.63 -12.41 14.20
C PHE A 48 -15.32 -11.27 13.46
N LEU A 49 -15.21 -10.06 14.00
CA LEU A 49 -15.56 -8.83 13.33
C LEU A 49 -14.49 -7.76 13.56
N SER A 50 -14.30 -6.88 12.57
CA SER A 50 -13.57 -5.63 12.76
C SER A 50 -14.22 -4.49 11.98
N TYR A 51 -14.05 -3.29 12.51
CA TYR A 51 -14.44 -2.04 11.88
C TYR A 51 -13.22 -1.15 11.71
N ALA A 52 -13.12 -0.49 10.55
CA ALA A 52 -12.23 0.63 10.35
C ALA A 52 -13.01 1.83 9.82
N VAL A 53 -12.66 3.01 10.30
CA VAL A 53 -13.06 4.28 9.70
C VAL A 53 -11.78 4.94 9.23
N ARG A 54 -11.68 5.26 7.94
CA ARG A 54 -10.55 5.98 7.36
C ARG A 54 -11.02 7.33 6.87
N GLY A 55 -10.56 8.39 7.52
CA GLY A 55 -10.75 9.77 7.10
C GLY A 55 -9.55 10.30 6.35
N ILE A 56 -9.78 10.94 5.20
CA ILE A 56 -8.73 11.60 4.43
C ILE A 56 -9.13 13.06 4.23
N GLU A 57 -8.30 13.97 4.72
CA GLU A 57 -8.33 15.38 4.35
C GLU A 57 -7.22 15.67 3.33
N THR A 58 -7.62 16.07 2.13
CA THR A 58 -6.71 16.50 1.06
C THR A 58 -6.83 18.01 0.86
N GLN A 59 -5.70 18.70 0.82
CA GLN A 59 -5.60 20.05 0.27
C GLN A 59 -4.69 20.02 -0.95
N GLU A 60 -5.14 20.56 -2.08
CA GLU A 60 -4.43 20.47 -3.35
C GLU A 60 -4.48 21.79 -4.11
N ILE A 61 -3.35 22.16 -4.70
CA ILE A 61 -3.23 23.23 -5.68
C ILE A 61 -2.53 22.68 -6.92
N GLY A 62 -3.06 22.99 -8.09
CA GLY A 62 -2.49 22.63 -9.37
C GLY A 62 -2.48 23.81 -10.33
N ALA A 63 -1.39 24.00 -11.05
CA ALA A 63 -1.23 25.08 -12.02
C ALA A 63 -0.74 24.56 -13.37
N LYS A 64 -1.04 25.34 -14.41
CA LYS A 64 -0.55 25.19 -15.78
C LYS A 64 -0.36 26.58 -16.37
N TYR A 65 0.70 26.78 -17.17
CA TYR A 65 0.92 28.00 -17.95
C TYR A 65 0.83 29.31 -17.14
N GLY A 66 1.30 29.33 -15.88
CA GLY A 66 1.23 30.51 -15.01
C GLY A 66 -0.14 30.79 -14.40
N ALA A 67 -1.12 29.90 -14.58
CA ALA A 67 -2.47 29.99 -14.03
C ALA A 67 -2.81 28.77 -13.16
N VAL A 68 -3.66 28.99 -12.16
CA VAL A 68 -4.13 27.93 -11.25
C VAL A 68 -5.37 27.29 -11.87
N PHE A 69 -5.32 25.96 -12.03
CA PHE A 69 -6.40 25.14 -12.60
C PHE A 69 -7.11 24.30 -11.55
N VAL A 70 -6.40 23.96 -10.47
CA VAL A 70 -6.94 23.20 -9.34
C VAL A 70 -6.67 23.98 -8.07
N ASP A 71 -7.71 24.25 -7.30
CA ASP A 71 -7.62 24.76 -5.94
C ASP A 71 -8.78 24.13 -5.17
N ARG A 72 -8.49 23.09 -4.39
CA ARG A 72 -9.54 22.37 -3.66
C ARG A 72 -9.09 21.91 -2.28
N ARG A 73 -10.09 21.76 -1.42
CA ARG A 73 -10.01 21.04 -0.15
C ARG A 73 -11.10 19.99 -0.15
N ARG A 74 -10.73 18.75 0.12
CA ARG A 74 -11.63 17.61 0.17
C ARG A 74 -11.48 16.93 1.52
N ARG A 75 -12.59 16.51 2.09
CA ARG A 75 -12.62 15.63 3.26
C ARG A 75 -13.58 14.50 2.94
N ASP A 76 -13.12 13.27 3.10
CA ASP A 76 -13.97 12.09 3.03
C ASP A 76 -13.67 11.13 4.17
N ARG A 77 -14.68 10.35 4.56
CA ARG A 77 -14.53 9.27 5.52
C ARG A 77 -15.21 8.03 4.99
N ARG A 78 -14.48 6.91 5.00
CA ARG A 78 -14.93 5.62 4.49
C ARG A 78 -14.96 4.58 5.59
N LEU A 79 -16.02 3.78 5.57
CA LEU A 79 -16.21 2.63 6.44
C LEU A 79 -15.63 1.37 5.79
N GLN A 80 -15.01 0.54 6.62
CA GLN A 80 -14.65 -0.82 6.29
C GLN A 80 -15.12 -1.74 7.40
N VAL A 81 -15.69 -2.87 7.01
CA VAL A 81 -16.23 -3.88 7.92
C VAL A 81 -15.74 -5.24 7.44
N ASP A 82 -15.04 -5.97 8.30
CA ASP A 82 -14.73 -7.39 8.11
C ASP A 82 -15.67 -8.21 9.00
N VAL A 83 -16.32 -9.21 8.41
CA VAL A 83 -17.15 -10.19 9.13
C VAL A 83 -16.71 -11.57 8.69
N ARG A 84 -16.37 -12.41 9.67
CA ARG A 84 -15.94 -13.78 9.40
C ARG A 84 -16.85 -14.80 10.07
N VAL A 85 -17.27 -15.80 9.30
CA VAL A 85 -18.19 -16.88 9.69
C VAL A 85 -17.48 -18.21 9.55
N GLY A 86 -17.64 -19.09 10.54
CA GLY A 86 -16.92 -20.36 10.64
C GLY A 86 -15.94 -20.34 11.80
N SER A 87 -14.65 -20.52 11.51
CA SER A 87 -13.57 -20.51 12.51
C SER A 87 -12.25 -20.04 11.91
N TYR A 88 -11.27 -19.71 12.74
CA TYR A 88 -9.90 -19.39 12.28
C TYR A 88 -9.29 -20.48 11.39
N GLN A 89 -9.65 -21.76 11.62
CA GLN A 89 -9.17 -22.86 10.79
C GLN A 89 -9.83 -22.85 9.40
N PHE A 90 -11.13 -22.56 9.35
CA PHE A 90 -11.93 -22.63 8.13
C PHE A 90 -13.07 -21.62 8.17
N ASP A 91 -13.00 -20.59 7.33
CA ASP A 91 -14.01 -19.53 7.23
C ASP A 91 -14.35 -19.15 5.79
N ASN A 92 -15.11 -18.08 5.62
CA ASN A 92 -15.55 -17.48 4.36
C ASN A 92 -14.44 -16.90 3.46
N THR A 93 -13.18 -16.91 3.86
CA THR A 93 -12.06 -16.43 3.02
C THR A 93 -11.80 -17.40 1.87
N GLY A 94 -11.57 -16.88 0.67
CA GLY A 94 -11.19 -17.67 -0.50
C GLY A 94 -11.11 -16.84 -1.78
N THR A 95 -10.63 -17.45 -2.86
CA THR A 95 -10.49 -16.80 -4.16
C THR A 95 -11.86 -16.40 -4.74
N PRO A 96 -12.06 -15.13 -5.12
CA PRO A 96 -13.24 -14.72 -5.88
C PRO A 96 -13.33 -15.48 -7.20
N GLU A 97 -14.50 -16.04 -7.49
CA GLU A 97 -14.71 -16.74 -8.76
C GLU A 97 -14.96 -15.75 -9.90
N MET A 98 -14.48 -16.09 -11.11
CA MET A 98 -14.69 -15.30 -12.33
C MET A 98 -16.18 -15.18 -12.71
N PHE A 99 -17.01 -16.05 -12.13
CA PHE A 99 -18.47 -16.04 -12.24
C PHE A 99 -19.06 -16.10 -10.82
N GLU A 100 -18.84 -15.05 -10.03
CA GLU A 100 -19.79 -14.74 -8.97
C GLU A 100 -21.11 -14.38 -9.66
N PHE A 101 -22.03 -15.35 -9.71
CA PHE A 101 -23.44 -14.99 -9.81
C PHE A 101 -23.71 -14.15 -8.56
N GLU A 102 -23.75 -12.83 -8.72
CA GLU A 102 -24.30 -11.91 -7.75
C GLU A 102 -25.69 -12.45 -7.41
N GLY A 103 -25.79 -13.13 -6.27
CA GLY A 103 -27.07 -13.63 -5.78
C GLY A 103 -27.99 -12.43 -5.71
N ALA A 104 -29.08 -12.50 -6.50
CA ALA A 104 -30.11 -11.50 -6.69
C ALA A 104 -29.84 -10.23 -5.89
N GLU A 105 -29.33 -9.17 -6.55
CA GLU A 105 -29.23 -7.84 -5.98
C GLU A 105 -30.49 -7.59 -5.17
N SER A 106 -30.38 -7.63 -3.83
CA SER A 106 -31.28 -6.83 -3.05
C SER A 106 -31.04 -5.43 -3.60
N GLY A 107 -32.04 -4.78 -4.18
CA GLY A 107 -31.88 -3.44 -4.79
C GLY A 107 -31.41 -2.34 -3.82
N TYR A 108 -30.95 -2.72 -2.63
CA TYR A 108 -30.32 -1.94 -1.59
C TYR A 108 -28.90 -2.47 -1.32
N SER A 109 -27.93 -1.56 -1.34
CA SER A 109 -26.57 -1.76 -0.82
C SER A 109 -26.30 -0.67 0.23
N ALA A 110 -25.70 -1.07 1.36
CA ALA A 110 -25.30 -0.17 2.41
C ALA A 110 -24.16 0.74 1.93
N GLY A 111 -24.32 2.04 2.19
CA GLY A 111 -23.27 3.02 1.96
C GLY A 111 -22.00 2.70 2.75
N ARG A 112 -20.85 3.07 2.19
CA ARG A 112 -19.53 2.94 2.83
C ARG A 112 -19.00 4.28 3.31
N GLU A 113 -19.86 5.28 3.42
CA GLU A 113 -19.56 6.61 3.93
C GLU A 113 -19.71 6.65 5.45
N ALA A 114 -18.78 7.33 6.13
CA ALA A 114 -18.92 7.65 7.55
C ALA A 114 -19.32 9.13 7.74
N PRO A 115 -20.00 9.50 8.84
CA PRO A 115 -20.35 10.90 9.12
C PRO A 115 -19.11 11.78 9.27
N LEU A 116 -19.16 12.99 8.72
CA LEU A 116 -18.08 13.99 8.79
C LEU A 116 -18.12 14.87 10.05
N ASP A 117 -19.27 14.93 10.71
CA ASP A 117 -19.56 15.73 11.90
C ASP A 117 -19.40 14.95 13.22
N ASP A 118 -18.80 13.77 13.15
CA ASP A 118 -18.48 12.91 14.30
C ASP A 118 -19.70 12.54 15.16
N ASP A 119 -20.89 12.38 14.55
CA ASP A 119 -22.09 11.89 15.25
C ASP A 119 -21.98 10.36 15.53
N PRO A 120 -21.89 9.94 16.81
CA PRO A 120 -21.78 8.52 17.16
C PRO A 120 -22.99 7.67 16.78
N ALA A 121 -24.21 8.23 16.81
CA ALA A 121 -25.42 7.50 16.45
C ALA A 121 -25.49 7.26 14.94
N ALA A 122 -25.16 8.28 14.14
CA ALA A 122 -25.08 8.14 12.69
C ALA A 122 -24.02 7.12 12.26
N LEU A 123 -22.85 7.14 12.92
CA LEU A 123 -21.78 6.17 12.66
C LEU A 123 -22.25 4.74 12.97
N ARG A 124 -22.82 4.51 14.17
CA ARG A 124 -23.30 3.18 14.56
C ARG A 124 -24.39 2.66 13.64
N ASN A 125 -25.32 3.50 13.18
CA ASN A 125 -26.36 3.09 12.23
C ASN A 125 -25.76 2.68 10.86
N SER A 126 -24.75 3.42 10.38
CA SER A 126 -24.08 3.10 9.12
C SER A 126 -23.29 1.79 9.23
N LEU A 127 -22.57 1.60 10.33
CA LEU A 127 -21.88 0.34 10.66
C LEU A 127 -22.85 -0.83 10.79
N TRP A 128 -24.01 -0.64 11.42
CA TRP A 128 -25.03 -1.68 11.56
C TRP A 128 -25.50 -2.20 10.20
N LEU A 129 -25.89 -1.30 9.30
CA LEU A 129 -26.36 -1.65 7.94
C LEU A 129 -25.27 -2.38 7.15
N LEU A 130 -24.03 -1.85 7.17
CA LEU A 130 -22.92 -2.46 6.45
C LEU A 130 -22.51 -3.82 7.06
N THR A 131 -22.60 -3.98 8.37
CA THR A 131 -22.30 -5.25 9.05
C THR A 131 -23.32 -6.33 8.68
N ASP A 132 -24.61 -5.99 8.61
CA ASP A 132 -25.65 -6.92 8.19
C ASP A 132 -25.44 -7.40 6.74
N GLU A 133 -25.14 -6.48 5.82
CA GLU A 133 -24.82 -6.84 4.42
C GLU A 133 -23.58 -7.73 4.34
N THR A 134 -22.47 -7.33 5.00
CA THR A 134 -21.22 -8.09 4.98
C THR A 134 -21.37 -9.45 5.64
N TYR A 135 -22.14 -9.58 6.71
CA TYR A 135 -22.44 -10.87 7.34
C TYR A 135 -23.17 -11.83 6.39
N LYS A 136 -24.18 -11.35 5.67
CA LYS A 136 -24.90 -12.17 4.69
C LYS A 136 -23.99 -12.65 3.56
N LYS A 137 -23.13 -11.76 3.06
CA LYS A 137 -22.09 -12.10 2.06
C LYS A 137 -21.11 -13.14 2.61
N ALA A 138 -20.58 -12.92 3.82
CA ALA A 138 -19.67 -13.84 4.49
C ALA A 138 -20.30 -15.22 4.73
N LEU A 139 -21.54 -15.27 5.22
CA LEU A 139 -22.27 -16.52 5.44
C LEU A 139 -22.50 -17.28 4.13
N SER A 140 -22.90 -16.59 3.06
CA SER A 140 -23.05 -17.20 1.73
C SER A 140 -21.74 -17.79 1.22
N ALA A 141 -20.64 -17.03 1.31
CA ALA A 141 -19.31 -17.49 0.92
C ALA A 141 -18.84 -18.69 1.76
N PHE A 142 -19.06 -18.67 3.08
CA PHE A 142 -18.75 -19.79 3.98
C PHE A 142 -19.50 -21.06 3.59
N LEU A 143 -20.83 -20.98 3.38
CA LEU A 143 -21.66 -22.13 3.01
C LEU A 143 -21.25 -22.69 1.64
N LYS A 144 -20.95 -21.82 0.66
CA LYS A 144 -20.44 -22.22 -0.65
C LYS A 144 -19.09 -22.94 -0.53
N LYS A 145 -18.15 -22.41 0.25
CA LYS A 145 -16.84 -23.04 0.50
C LYS A 145 -16.99 -24.38 1.23
N LYS A 146 -17.83 -24.44 2.27
CA LYS A 146 -18.13 -25.66 3.03
C LYS A 146 -18.72 -26.76 2.15
N GLY A 147 -19.67 -26.42 1.26
CA GLY A 147 -20.25 -27.37 0.31
C GLY A 147 -19.23 -27.94 -0.67
N LYS A 148 -18.26 -27.14 -1.12
CA LYS A 148 -17.16 -27.60 -2.00
C LYS A 148 -16.16 -28.50 -1.28
N GLN A 149 -15.88 -28.23 0.00
CA GLN A 149 -14.94 -29.03 0.80
C GLN A 149 -15.38 -30.50 0.92
N VAL A 150 -16.69 -30.79 0.88
CA VAL A 150 -17.24 -32.16 0.94
C VAL A 150 -16.68 -33.07 -0.17
N TYR A 151 -16.29 -32.50 -1.31
CA TYR A 151 -15.79 -33.25 -2.47
C TYR A 151 -14.26 -33.24 -2.60
N ARG A 152 -13.54 -32.57 -1.69
CA ARG A 152 -12.09 -32.46 -1.74
C ARG A 152 -11.47 -33.40 -0.69
N PRO A 153 -10.39 -34.12 -1.02
CA PRO A 153 -9.62 -34.84 -0.02
C PRO A 153 -9.10 -33.85 1.04
N ASP A 154 -9.09 -34.28 2.31
CA ASP A 154 -8.45 -33.50 3.36
C ASP A 154 -6.95 -33.38 3.06
N ASP A 155 -6.47 -32.16 2.96
CA ASP A 155 -5.05 -31.86 2.83
C ASP A 155 -4.56 -31.32 4.19
N PRO A 156 -3.79 -32.11 4.96
CA PRO A 156 -3.28 -31.71 6.27
C PRO A 156 -2.34 -30.51 6.21
N GLU A 157 -1.83 -30.17 5.02
CA GLU A 157 -0.97 -29.02 4.79
C GLU A 157 -1.75 -27.73 4.49
N THR A 158 -3.10 -27.79 4.50
CA THR A 158 -3.94 -26.60 4.27
C THR A 158 -3.73 -25.60 5.41
N PRO A 159 -3.26 -24.38 5.13
CA PRO A 159 -3.12 -23.37 6.17
C PRO A 159 -4.49 -22.97 6.75
N PRO A 160 -4.55 -22.52 8.02
CA PRO A 160 -5.77 -21.96 8.59
C PRO A 160 -6.25 -20.77 7.74
N SER A 161 -7.56 -20.51 7.70
CA SER A 161 -8.11 -19.43 6.87
C SER A 161 -7.79 -18.02 7.43
N PHE A 162 -7.54 -17.90 8.73
CA PHE A 162 -7.22 -16.64 9.37
C PHE A 162 -6.32 -16.84 10.59
N SER A 163 -5.33 -15.97 10.77
CA SER A 163 -4.46 -16.00 11.94
C SER A 163 -5.13 -15.36 13.17
N ARG A 164 -4.73 -15.78 14.38
CA ARG A 164 -5.05 -15.08 15.63
C ARG A 164 -3.88 -14.20 16.04
N GLU A 165 -4.16 -12.94 16.34
CA GLU A 165 -3.14 -11.96 16.68
C GLU A 165 -3.37 -11.35 18.06
N GLN A 166 -2.31 -10.83 18.68
CA GLN A 166 -2.44 -10.12 19.95
C GLN A 166 -3.07 -8.73 19.71
N PRO A 167 -4.24 -8.44 20.30
CA PRO A 167 -4.91 -7.16 20.10
C PRO A 167 -4.08 -6.01 20.67
N GLN A 168 -4.08 -4.88 19.96
CA GLN A 168 -3.32 -3.69 20.33
C GLN A 168 -4.27 -2.56 20.73
N VAL A 169 -3.91 -1.82 21.77
CA VAL A 169 -4.63 -0.61 22.20
C VAL A 169 -3.65 0.56 22.13
N SER A 170 -3.88 1.48 21.19
CA SER A 170 -2.98 2.62 20.95
C SER A 170 -3.75 3.78 20.33
N VAL A 171 -3.50 4.99 20.80
CA VAL A 171 -4.05 6.22 20.23
C VAL A 171 -2.87 7.12 19.89
N ASP A 172 -2.70 7.42 18.60
CA ASP A 172 -1.72 8.41 18.17
C ASP A 172 -2.14 9.81 18.62
N PRO A 173 -1.17 10.67 19.00
CA PRO A 173 -1.47 12.09 19.21
C PRO A 173 -2.00 12.70 17.89
N PRO A 174 -2.90 13.70 17.95
CA PRO A 174 -3.34 14.39 16.75
C PRO A 174 -2.14 14.94 15.96
N ALA A 175 -2.08 14.64 14.67
CA ALA A 175 -1.06 15.20 13.80
C ALA A 175 -1.32 16.68 13.58
N THR A 176 -0.23 17.44 13.48
CA THR A 176 -0.28 18.84 13.09
C THR A 176 0.35 18.99 11.72
N PHE A 177 -0.33 19.71 10.83
CA PHE A 177 0.14 19.93 9.47
C PHE A 177 -0.23 21.34 9.01
N SER A 178 0.54 21.88 8.07
CA SER A 178 0.34 23.22 7.51
C SER A 178 0.43 23.15 5.99
N PHE A 179 -0.41 23.93 5.32
CA PHE A 179 -0.38 24.03 3.88
C PHE A 179 -0.48 25.50 3.48
N ASP A 180 0.66 26.11 3.14
CA ASP A 180 0.73 27.53 2.79
C ASP A 180 0.23 27.72 1.35
N ARG A 181 -1.09 27.78 1.22
CA ARG A 181 -1.79 27.93 -0.06
C ARG A 181 -1.32 29.14 -0.84
N ALA A 182 -1.06 30.26 -0.16
CA ALA A 182 -0.65 31.49 -0.82
C ALA A 182 0.76 31.36 -1.42
N ARG A 183 1.68 30.72 -0.69
CA ARG A 183 3.03 30.44 -1.18
C ARG A 183 3.00 29.45 -2.34
N TRP A 184 2.29 28.34 -2.20
CA TRP A 184 2.19 27.34 -3.27
C TRP A 184 1.55 27.91 -4.53
N ASN A 185 0.51 28.75 -4.41
CA ASN A 185 -0.06 29.45 -5.55
C ASN A 185 0.97 30.31 -6.30
N ARG A 186 1.87 31.02 -5.59
CA ARG A 186 2.92 31.81 -6.24
C ARG A 186 3.97 30.91 -6.89
N GLU A 187 4.47 29.93 -6.16
CA GLU A 187 5.49 28.97 -6.63
C GLU A 187 5.01 28.24 -7.89
N LEU A 188 3.82 27.63 -7.85
CA LEU A 188 3.29 26.86 -8.97
C LEU A 188 3.05 27.73 -10.22
N ARG A 189 2.62 28.98 -10.05
CA ARG A 189 2.48 29.92 -11.18
C ARG A 189 3.85 30.24 -11.80
N GLU A 190 4.85 30.54 -10.98
CA GLU A 190 6.21 30.81 -11.45
C GLU A 190 6.78 29.61 -12.22
N GLN A 191 6.72 28.41 -11.64
CA GLN A 191 7.28 27.21 -12.28
C GLN A 191 6.54 26.82 -13.56
N THR A 192 5.21 26.92 -13.58
CA THR A 192 4.44 26.58 -14.78
C THR A 192 4.51 27.66 -15.87
N GLN A 193 4.82 28.91 -15.51
CA GLN A 193 5.15 29.94 -16.50
C GLN A 193 6.49 29.65 -17.17
N ARG A 194 7.50 29.19 -16.41
CA ARG A 194 8.80 28.74 -16.96
C ARG A 194 8.63 27.55 -17.90
N LEU A 195 7.88 26.53 -17.47
CA LEU A 195 7.54 25.38 -18.31
C LEU A 195 6.82 25.79 -19.60
N GLY A 196 5.87 26.73 -19.51
CA GLY A 196 5.15 27.26 -20.67
C GLY A 196 6.02 28.06 -21.66
N ALA A 197 7.27 28.40 -21.31
CA ALA A 197 8.21 29.05 -22.22
C ALA A 197 8.93 28.07 -23.15
N HIS A 198 8.77 26.76 -22.97
CA HIS A 198 9.33 25.73 -23.84
C HIS A 198 8.31 25.33 -24.93
N PRO A 199 8.45 25.83 -26.18
CA PRO A 199 7.49 25.54 -27.26
C PRO A 199 7.45 24.07 -27.69
N GLU A 200 8.48 23.29 -27.38
CA GLU A 200 8.56 21.86 -27.65
C GLU A 200 7.63 21.03 -26.75
N LEU A 201 7.27 21.58 -25.58
CA LEU A 201 6.31 20.97 -24.66
C LEU A 201 4.90 21.40 -25.07
N PHE A 202 4.05 20.45 -25.44
CA PHE A 202 2.66 20.77 -25.78
C PHE A 202 1.75 20.80 -24.54
N ASP A 203 2.15 20.14 -23.46
CA ASP A 203 1.46 20.22 -22.17
C ASP A 203 2.44 20.09 -21.00
N SER A 204 2.11 20.74 -19.88
CA SER A 204 2.79 20.58 -18.59
C SER A 204 1.88 21.01 -17.44
N HIS A 205 2.10 20.41 -16.28
CA HIS A 205 1.43 20.83 -15.06
C HIS A 205 2.29 20.59 -13.82
N VAL A 206 2.02 21.37 -12.78
CA VAL A 206 2.59 21.16 -11.44
C VAL A 206 1.44 21.08 -10.45
N ARG A 207 1.44 20.05 -9.59
CA ARG A 207 0.47 19.88 -8.50
C ARG A 207 1.20 19.68 -7.18
N VAL A 208 0.67 20.30 -6.13
CA VAL A 208 1.12 20.09 -4.77
C VAL A 208 -0.07 19.77 -3.88
N SER A 209 0.10 18.78 -3.01
CA SER A 209 -0.93 18.36 -2.07
C SER A 209 -0.37 18.06 -0.70
N VAL A 210 -1.27 18.10 0.28
CA VAL A 210 -1.10 17.41 1.56
C VAL A 210 -2.31 16.51 1.77
N ASP A 211 -2.04 15.25 2.12
CA ASP A 211 -3.02 14.28 2.56
C ASP A 211 -2.79 13.99 4.05
N HIS A 212 -3.81 14.28 4.85
CA HIS A 212 -3.89 13.89 6.25
C HIS A 212 -4.87 12.72 6.37
N GLU A 213 -4.35 11.54 6.65
CA GLU A 213 -5.11 10.32 6.91
C GLU A 213 -5.24 10.10 8.42
N GLU A 214 -6.48 9.93 8.86
CA GLU A 214 -6.84 9.50 10.20
C GLU A 214 -7.54 8.14 10.07
N ARG A 215 -7.17 7.17 10.91
CA ARG A 215 -7.78 5.85 10.90
C ARG A 215 -8.11 5.37 12.30
N GLU A 216 -9.38 5.12 12.54
CA GLU A 216 -9.86 4.40 13.72
C GLU A 216 -10.09 2.93 13.38
N PHE A 217 -9.67 2.01 14.25
CA PHE A 217 -9.85 0.56 14.05
C PHE A 217 -10.24 -0.14 15.35
N ALA A 218 -11.26 -1.00 15.28
CA ALA A 218 -11.73 -1.82 16.38
C ALA A 218 -11.98 -3.27 15.95
N SER A 219 -11.61 -4.25 16.78
CA SER A 219 -11.92 -5.67 16.54
C SER A 219 -12.57 -6.36 17.75
N THR A 220 -13.24 -7.49 17.49
CA THR A 220 -13.83 -8.35 18.53
C THR A 220 -12.77 -9.08 19.35
N GLU A 221 -11.54 -9.16 18.85
CA GLU A 221 -10.38 -9.62 19.64
C GLU A 221 -9.89 -8.57 20.63
N GLY A 222 -10.37 -7.32 20.54
CA GLY A 222 -10.08 -6.27 21.52
C GLY A 222 -9.15 -5.16 21.03
N ALA A 223 -8.76 -5.15 19.75
CA ALA A 223 -7.92 -4.08 19.22
C ALA A 223 -8.68 -2.74 19.24
N ARG A 224 -8.01 -1.66 19.63
CA ARG A 224 -8.54 -0.28 19.68
C ARG A 224 -7.44 0.67 19.25
N LEU A 225 -7.49 1.11 18.00
CA LEU A 225 -6.43 1.90 17.39
C LEU A 225 -6.97 3.22 16.86
N VAL A 226 -6.23 4.30 17.11
CA VAL A 226 -6.29 5.54 16.32
C VAL A 226 -4.88 5.76 15.76
N THR A 227 -4.74 5.82 14.45
CA THR A 227 -3.48 6.10 13.77
C THR A 227 -3.61 7.31 12.86
N GLU A 228 -2.56 8.11 12.78
CA GLU A 228 -2.53 9.27 11.89
C GLU A 228 -1.28 9.30 11.00
N ARG A 229 -1.47 9.83 9.80
CA ARG A 229 -0.42 9.98 8.79
C ARG A 229 -0.62 11.26 8.00
N VAL A 230 0.48 11.99 7.77
CA VAL A 230 0.50 13.16 6.89
C VAL A 230 1.52 12.91 5.80
N ILE A 231 1.13 13.13 4.54
CA ILE A 231 2.02 13.04 3.38
C ILE A 231 1.88 14.34 2.59
N TYR A 232 3.01 14.97 2.30
CA TYR A 232 3.09 16.04 1.32
C TYR A 232 3.58 15.47 0.01
N ALA A 233 2.98 15.89 -1.09
CA ALA A 233 3.39 15.48 -2.43
C ALA A 233 3.50 16.70 -3.36
N LEU A 234 4.52 16.70 -4.21
CA LEU A 234 4.69 17.66 -5.31
C LEU A 234 4.98 16.86 -6.58
N HIS A 235 4.12 17.02 -7.57
CA HIS A 235 4.18 16.34 -8.86
C HIS A 235 4.41 17.36 -9.96
N VAL A 236 5.46 17.17 -10.74
CA VAL A 236 5.71 17.89 -12.00
C VAL A 236 5.57 16.90 -13.13
N GLN A 237 4.82 17.25 -14.17
CA GLN A 237 4.69 16.41 -15.36
C GLN A 237 4.70 17.28 -16.62
N ALA A 238 5.37 16.80 -17.66
CA ALA A 238 5.42 17.45 -18.96
C ALA A 238 5.31 16.42 -20.09
N TRP A 239 4.79 16.88 -21.24
CA TRP A 239 4.62 16.07 -22.43
C TRP A 239 5.21 16.75 -23.66
N ALA A 240 5.82 15.92 -24.50
CA ALA A 240 6.33 16.28 -25.81
C ALA A 240 5.86 15.27 -26.86
N ARG A 241 6.09 15.58 -28.13
CA ARG A 241 5.89 14.63 -29.24
C ARG A 241 7.19 14.44 -29.99
N ALA A 242 7.57 13.19 -30.24
CA ALA A 242 8.65 12.88 -31.16
C ALA A 242 8.26 13.27 -32.61
N PRO A 243 9.23 13.43 -33.53
CA PRO A 243 8.96 13.76 -34.93
C PRO A 243 8.05 12.76 -35.66
N ASP A 244 8.03 11.50 -35.22
CA ASP A 244 7.17 10.43 -35.75
C ASP A 244 5.74 10.43 -35.15
N GLY A 245 5.45 11.36 -34.24
CA GLY A 245 4.17 11.50 -33.56
C GLY A 245 4.04 10.73 -32.24
N MET A 246 5.06 9.96 -31.84
CA MET A 246 5.07 9.24 -30.56
C MET A 246 4.92 10.22 -29.38
N LEU A 247 4.00 9.90 -28.47
CA LEU A 247 3.82 10.65 -27.23
C LEU A 247 4.99 10.35 -26.29
N LEU A 248 5.61 11.41 -25.77
CA LEU A 248 6.66 11.33 -24.78
C LEU A 248 6.23 12.08 -23.53
N GLU A 249 6.60 11.56 -22.37
CA GLU A 249 6.34 12.19 -21.09
C GLU A 249 7.54 12.00 -20.16
N ASP A 250 7.70 12.94 -19.25
CA ASP A 250 8.60 12.84 -18.11
C ASP A 250 7.97 13.53 -16.91
N SER A 251 8.37 13.10 -15.71
CA SER A 251 7.81 13.57 -14.44
C SER A 251 8.85 13.62 -13.32
N ARG A 252 8.61 14.49 -12.35
CA ARG A 252 9.32 14.49 -11.07
C ARG A 252 8.32 14.49 -9.92
N ASP A 253 8.44 13.46 -9.09
CA ASP A 253 7.60 13.25 -7.92
C ASP A 253 8.43 13.43 -6.65
N PHE A 254 7.93 14.27 -5.75
CA PHE A 254 8.55 14.52 -4.46
C PHE A 254 7.54 14.23 -3.38
N TYR A 255 8.00 13.55 -2.34
CA TYR A 255 7.21 13.23 -1.16
C TYR A 255 7.94 13.67 0.10
N GLY A 256 7.18 14.06 1.12
CA GLY A 256 7.75 14.46 2.41
C GLY A 256 6.78 14.23 3.56
N ALA A 257 7.34 14.07 4.76
CA ALA A 257 6.55 14.02 6.00
C ALA A 257 6.16 15.44 6.47
N SER A 258 6.81 16.46 5.92
CA SER A 258 6.55 17.86 6.22
C SER A 258 6.66 18.74 4.97
N GLU A 259 5.98 19.88 4.99
CA GLU A 259 5.95 20.82 3.86
C GLU A 259 7.34 21.36 3.49
N ILE A 260 8.30 21.37 4.42
CA ILE A 260 9.66 21.88 4.20
C ILE A 260 10.53 20.92 3.40
N GLU A 261 10.20 19.62 3.38
CA GLU A 261 10.92 18.59 2.62
C GLU A 261 10.65 18.69 1.11
N LEU A 262 9.57 19.35 0.69
CA LEU A 262 9.29 19.56 -0.72
C LEU A 262 10.23 20.62 -1.32
N PRO A 263 10.82 20.36 -2.51
CA PRO A 263 11.68 21.32 -3.19
C PRO A 263 10.88 22.55 -3.61
N ARG A 264 11.52 23.73 -3.55
CA ARG A 264 10.91 25.04 -3.85
C ARG A 264 11.93 26.01 -4.45
N GLY A 265 11.45 27.10 -5.04
CA GLY A 265 12.27 28.16 -5.62
C GLY A 265 13.32 27.60 -6.58
N ALA A 266 14.56 28.04 -6.42
CA ALA A 266 15.66 27.64 -7.30
C ALA A 266 15.95 26.12 -7.31
N ASP A 267 15.73 25.41 -6.20
CA ASP A 267 15.95 23.94 -6.17
C ASP A 267 14.90 23.22 -7.03
N LEU A 268 13.63 23.58 -6.88
CA LEU A 268 12.57 23.06 -7.74
C LEU A 268 12.82 23.43 -9.19
N SER A 269 13.17 24.69 -9.45
CA SER A 269 13.49 25.16 -10.79
C SER A 269 14.55 24.29 -11.47
N LYS A 270 15.65 24.01 -10.77
CA LYS A 270 16.74 23.19 -11.29
C LYS A 270 16.32 21.75 -11.59
N ARG A 271 15.48 21.16 -10.75
CA ARG A 271 14.97 19.79 -10.95
C ARG A 271 14.03 19.71 -12.15
N ILE A 272 13.20 20.75 -12.34
CA ILE A 272 12.34 20.90 -13.51
C ILE A 272 13.18 21.05 -14.77
N ASP A 273 14.24 21.87 -14.74
CA ASP A 273 15.11 22.08 -15.91
C ASP A 273 15.77 20.77 -16.37
N VAL A 274 16.25 19.95 -15.43
CA VAL A 274 16.79 18.61 -15.74
C VAL A 274 15.74 17.71 -16.40
N MET A 275 14.52 17.68 -15.87
CA MET A 275 13.41 16.91 -16.45
C MET A 275 13.08 17.37 -17.87
N VAL A 276 13.04 18.68 -18.11
CA VAL A 276 12.80 19.21 -19.45
C VAL A 276 13.94 18.83 -20.39
N ASP A 277 15.20 18.98 -19.98
CA ASP A 277 16.36 18.60 -20.78
C ASP A 277 16.34 17.10 -21.16
N GLU A 278 15.96 16.23 -20.22
CA GLU A 278 15.81 14.80 -20.46
C GLU A 278 14.68 14.48 -21.43
N LEU A 279 13.51 15.10 -21.28
CA LEU A 279 12.38 14.93 -22.19
C LEU A 279 12.70 15.43 -23.62
N LEU A 280 13.41 16.55 -23.75
CA LEU A 280 13.85 17.08 -25.05
C LEU A 280 14.98 16.25 -25.66
N ALA A 281 15.82 15.62 -24.84
CA ALA A 281 16.79 14.65 -25.32
C ALA A 281 16.09 13.38 -25.81
N LEU A 282 15.08 12.89 -25.10
CA LEU A 282 14.26 11.74 -25.49
C LEU A 282 13.53 11.99 -26.82
N GLN A 283 13.03 13.20 -27.04
CA GLN A 283 12.43 13.61 -28.32
C GLN A 283 13.37 13.45 -29.52
N LYS A 284 14.67 13.58 -29.30
CA LYS A 284 15.71 13.48 -30.35
C LYS A 284 16.40 12.12 -30.36
N ALA A 285 16.10 11.26 -29.39
CA ALA A 285 16.76 9.98 -29.23
C ALA A 285 16.34 9.03 -30.37
N PRO A 286 17.26 8.21 -30.91
CA PRO A 286 16.89 7.18 -31.86
C PRO A 286 16.02 6.14 -31.17
N VAL A 287 15.04 5.61 -31.91
CA VAL A 287 14.27 4.45 -31.46
C VAL A 287 15.23 3.27 -31.33
N LEU A 288 15.19 2.62 -30.17
CA LEU A 288 15.98 1.42 -29.92
C LEU A 288 15.17 0.19 -30.37
N ASP A 289 15.69 -0.56 -31.33
CA ASP A 289 15.14 -1.87 -31.68
C ASP A 289 15.19 -2.82 -30.47
N PRO A 290 14.29 -3.84 -30.38
CA PRO A 290 14.33 -4.83 -29.31
C PRO A 290 15.73 -5.38 -29.05
N TYR A 291 16.23 -5.15 -27.84
CA TYR A 291 17.62 -5.41 -27.49
C TYR A 291 17.74 -6.38 -26.31
N THR A 292 18.54 -7.43 -26.51
CA THR A 292 18.96 -8.34 -25.45
C THR A 292 20.46 -8.20 -25.22
N GLY A 293 20.84 -7.71 -24.04
CA GLY A 293 22.24 -7.58 -23.64
C GLY A 293 22.38 -7.13 -22.18
N PRO A 294 23.60 -6.88 -21.72
CA PRO A 294 23.84 -6.51 -20.33
C PRO A 294 23.34 -5.10 -20.03
N ALA A 295 22.81 -4.92 -18.83
CA ALA A 295 22.31 -3.65 -18.33
C ALA A 295 22.86 -3.35 -16.94
N LEU A 296 23.06 -2.06 -16.67
CA LEU A 296 23.32 -1.51 -15.34
C LEU A 296 22.13 -0.63 -14.96
N LEU A 297 21.49 -0.94 -13.84
CA LEU A 297 20.37 -0.16 -13.33
C LEU A 297 20.88 0.82 -12.26
N GLU A 298 20.50 2.08 -12.39
CA GLU A 298 20.66 3.07 -11.31
C GLU A 298 19.62 2.83 -10.20
N PRO A 299 19.77 3.44 -9.01
CA PRO A 299 18.99 3.07 -7.83
C PRO A 299 17.47 3.11 -8.00
N GLU A 300 16.92 4.10 -8.71
CA GLU A 300 15.47 4.23 -8.93
C GLU A 300 14.94 3.08 -9.80
N ALA A 301 15.55 2.87 -10.98
CA ALA A 301 15.24 1.74 -11.85
C ALA A 301 15.42 0.37 -11.16
N ALA A 302 16.47 0.21 -10.36
CA ALA A 302 16.71 -1.02 -9.61
C ALA A 302 15.61 -1.26 -8.56
N GLY A 303 15.19 -0.21 -7.83
CA GLY A 303 14.10 -0.29 -6.88
C GLY A 303 12.81 -0.79 -7.50
N VAL A 304 12.42 -0.23 -8.66
CA VAL A 304 11.24 -0.68 -9.42
C VAL A 304 11.39 -2.13 -9.90
N LEU A 305 12.55 -2.51 -10.43
CA LEU A 305 12.79 -3.90 -10.84
C LEU A 305 12.57 -4.88 -9.68
N PHE A 306 13.11 -4.58 -8.50
CA PHE A 306 12.94 -5.45 -7.33
C PHE A 306 11.51 -5.44 -6.80
N HIS A 307 10.81 -4.30 -6.86
CA HIS A 307 9.40 -4.20 -6.51
C HIS A 307 8.55 -5.17 -7.33
N GLU A 308 8.73 -5.14 -8.65
CA GLU A 308 7.96 -5.95 -9.59
C GLU A 308 8.41 -7.41 -9.61
N ALA A 309 9.68 -7.67 -9.90
CA ALA A 309 10.18 -9.01 -10.16
C ALA A 309 10.25 -9.89 -8.90
N VAL A 310 10.36 -9.28 -7.72
CA VAL A 310 10.54 -9.99 -6.45
C VAL A 310 9.46 -9.60 -5.45
N GLY A 311 9.30 -8.32 -5.16
CA GLY A 311 8.48 -7.80 -4.07
C GLY A 311 7.05 -8.33 -4.10
N HIS A 312 6.34 -8.10 -5.20
CA HIS A 312 4.98 -8.62 -5.38
C HIS A 312 4.90 -10.14 -5.30
N ARG A 313 5.89 -10.86 -5.85
CA ARG A 313 5.94 -12.32 -5.81
C ARG A 313 6.17 -12.88 -4.39
N LEU A 314 6.57 -12.04 -3.45
CA LEU A 314 6.74 -12.37 -2.03
C LEU A 314 5.58 -11.90 -1.14
N GLU A 315 4.49 -11.37 -1.72
CA GLU A 315 3.21 -11.17 -1.03
C GLU A 315 2.56 -12.55 -0.80
N GLY A 316 2.25 -12.88 0.46
CA GLY A 316 1.88 -14.22 0.90
C GLY A 316 0.65 -14.79 0.19
N GLU A 317 -0.41 -14.00 0.06
CA GLU A 317 -1.66 -14.43 -0.56
C GLU A 317 -1.50 -14.87 -2.02
N ARG A 318 -0.49 -14.35 -2.74
CA ARG A 318 -0.18 -14.81 -4.11
C ARG A 318 0.31 -16.25 -4.17
N GLN A 319 0.69 -16.85 -3.04
CA GLN A 319 1.00 -18.28 -2.95
C GLN A 319 -0.24 -19.14 -2.74
N ASN A 320 -1.36 -18.54 -2.33
CA ASN A 320 -2.63 -19.21 -2.08
C ASN A 320 -3.53 -19.25 -3.32
N ASP A 321 -3.45 -18.25 -4.21
CA ASP A 321 -4.24 -18.22 -5.46
C ASP A 321 -3.52 -19.00 -6.59
N ASP A 322 -4.25 -19.83 -7.33
CA ASP A 322 -3.75 -20.50 -8.53
C ASP A 322 -3.54 -19.54 -9.70
N LYS A 323 -4.25 -18.40 -9.72
CA LYS A 323 -4.15 -17.38 -10.77
C LYS A 323 -2.87 -16.55 -10.67
N ASP A 324 -2.28 -16.44 -9.49
CA ASP A 324 -1.12 -15.57 -9.22
C ASP A 324 0.24 -16.25 -9.51
N GLY A 325 0.21 -17.42 -10.16
CA GLY A 325 1.39 -18.16 -10.62
C GLY A 325 2.20 -18.87 -9.53
N ARG A 326 1.97 -18.57 -8.24
CA ARG A 326 2.59 -19.26 -7.09
C ARG A 326 4.11 -19.44 -7.20
N THR A 327 4.79 -18.42 -7.75
CA THR A 327 6.18 -18.50 -8.22
C THR A 327 7.16 -19.05 -7.18
N PHE A 328 6.95 -18.75 -5.90
CA PHE A 328 7.85 -19.14 -4.81
C PHE A 328 7.24 -20.15 -3.84
N LYS A 329 6.13 -20.80 -4.20
CA LYS A 329 5.55 -21.87 -3.38
C LYS A 329 6.56 -23.00 -3.20
N GLY A 330 6.82 -23.36 -1.93
CA GLY A 330 7.81 -24.37 -1.58
C GLY A 330 9.27 -23.98 -1.82
N GLN A 331 9.56 -22.69 -2.01
CA GLN A 331 10.93 -22.16 -2.18
C GLN A 331 11.54 -21.58 -0.90
N VAL A 332 10.82 -21.62 0.23
CA VAL A 332 11.38 -21.22 1.53
C VAL A 332 12.62 -22.06 1.83
N ASP A 333 13.67 -21.40 2.33
CA ASP A 333 15.02 -21.90 2.57
C ASP A 333 15.81 -22.32 1.33
N LYS A 334 15.35 -21.94 0.12
CA LYS A 334 16.07 -22.17 -1.14
C LYS A 334 16.63 -20.87 -1.72
N PRO A 335 17.74 -20.94 -2.48
CA PRO A 335 18.28 -19.78 -3.17
C PRO A 335 17.35 -19.34 -4.30
N ILE A 336 16.91 -18.07 -4.27
CA ILE A 336 16.10 -17.44 -5.31
C ILE A 336 16.76 -16.20 -5.93
N LEU A 337 17.82 -15.68 -5.30
CA LEU A 337 18.62 -14.55 -5.76
C LEU A 337 20.12 -14.85 -5.60
N PRO A 338 21.01 -14.09 -6.27
CA PRO A 338 22.44 -14.19 -6.03
C PRO A 338 22.81 -13.98 -4.55
N PHE A 339 23.78 -14.75 -4.02
CA PHE A 339 24.14 -14.75 -2.60
C PHE A 339 24.63 -13.41 -2.04
N PHE A 340 24.99 -12.46 -2.90
CA PHE A 340 25.40 -11.13 -2.47
C PHE A 340 24.23 -10.18 -2.22
N ILE A 341 22.97 -10.59 -2.51
CA ILE A 341 21.76 -9.77 -2.40
C ILE A 341 20.91 -10.23 -1.22
N SER A 342 20.44 -9.29 -0.42
CA SER A 342 19.38 -9.49 0.58
C SER A 342 18.23 -8.53 0.30
N VAL A 343 17.01 -8.96 0.65
CA VAL A 343 15.78 -8.16 0.48
C VAL A 343 15.04 -8.15 1.80
N ILE A 344 14.71 -6.95 2.26
CA ILE A 344 14.05 -6.67 3.54
C ILE A 344 12.83 -5.79 3.23
N ASP A 345 11.73 -5.98 3.94
CA ASP A 345 10.63 -5.01 3.96
C ASP A 345 10.45 -4.51 5.40
N ASP A 346 10.48 -3.18 5.61
CA ASP A 346 10.45 -2.60 6.96
C ASP A 346 9.47 -1.42 7.11
N PRO A 347 8.23 -1.67 7.58
CA PRO A 347 7.24 -0.63 7.80
C PRO A 347 7.57 0.28 8.98
N THR A 348 8.55 -0.10 9.82
CA THR A 348 8.94 0.68 10.99
C THR A 348 9.97 1.76 10.67
N GLN A 349 10.58 1.69 9.47
CA GLN A 349 11.56 2.67 9.03
C GLN A 349 10.89 3.96 8.54
N ARG A 350 11.23 5.08 9.20
CA ARG A 350 10.68 6.41 8.88
C ARG A 350 11.47 7.18 7.83
N ALA A 351 12.77 6.89 7.69
CA ALA A 351 13.67 7.61 6.79
C ALA A 351 14.81 6.71 6.30
N ALA A 352 15.31 7.00 5.09
CA ALA A 352 16.54 6.46 4.53
C ALA A 352 17.50 7.63 4.26
N GLY A 353 18.51 7.79 5.12
CA GLY A 353 19.35 8.99 5.11
C GLY A 353 18.49 10.25 5.36
N PRO A 354 18.58 11.29 4.51
CA PRO A 354 17.79 12.51 4.68
C PRO A 354 16.36 12.41 4.12
N VAL A 355 15.98 11.29 3.51
CA VAL A 355 14.70 11.13 2.80
C VAL A 355 13.69 10.43 3.71
N SER A 356 12.56 11.07 3.97
CA SER A 356 11.42 10.44 4.63
C SER A 356 10.81 9.36 3.76
N LEU A 357 10.41 8.24 4.37
CA LEU A 357 9.86 7.09 3.66
C LEU A 357 8.33 7.04 3.73
N ASN A 358 7.71 6.84 2.57
CA ASN A 358 6.27 6.70 2.44
C ASN A 358 5.73 5.33 2.87
N GLY A 359 6.56 4.31 3.05
CA GLY A 359 6.09 3.00 3.50
C GLY A 359 5.84 2.91 5.00
N TYR A 360 6.16 3.96 5.79
CA TYR A 360 6.06 3.90 7.24
C TYR A 360 4.62 3.73 7.75
N TYR A 361 4.43 2.79 8.68
CA TYR A 361 3.25 2.70 9.55
C TYR A 361 3.54 1.90 10.82
N ARG A 362 2.78 2.18 11.90
CA ARG A 362 2.89 1.43 13.18
C ARG A 362 2.09 0.15 13.17
N PHE A 363 0.87 0.20 12.61
CA PHE A 363 -0.06 -0.90 12.53
C PHE A 363 -0.61 -0.99 11.11
N ASP A 364 -0.70 -2.19 10.57
CA ASP A 364 -1.32 -2.43 9.26
C ASP A 364 -2.85 -2.24 9.31
N ASP A 365 -3.57 -2.52 8.22
CA ASP A 365 -5.02 -2.36 8.13
C ASP A 365 -5.83 -3.48 8.81
N GLN A 366 -5.15 -4.44 9.42
CA GLN A 366 -5.76 -5.48 10.26
C GLN A 366 -5.43 -5.29 11.74
N GLY A 367 -4.77 -4.18 12.08
CA GLY A 367 -4.38 -3.80 13.45
C GLY A 367 -3.16 -4.54 13.98
N VAL A 368 -2.40 -5.19 13.11
CA VAL A 368 -1.17 -5.92 13.48
C VAL A 368 0.01 -4.94 13.45
N PRO A 369 0.89 -4.92 14.47
CA PRO A 369 2.11 -4.11 14.43
C PRO A 369 2.96 -4.44 13.19
N GLY A 370 3.40 -3.40 12.47
CA GLY A 370 4.33 -3.57 11.35
C GLY A 370 5.68 -4.11 11.85
N GLN A 371 6.24 -5.08 11.14
CA GLN A 371 7.49 -5.73 11.53
C GLN A 371 8.52 -5.71 10.39
N LYS A 372 9.77 -5.38 10.73
CA LYS A 372 10.90 -5.61 9.84
C LYS A 372 10.97 -7.09 9.46
N THR A 373 10.82 -7.38 8.18
CA THR A 373 10.76 -8.74 7.64
C THR A 373 11.93 -8.96 6.69
N VAL A 374 12.83 -9.89 7.03
CA VAL A 374 13.90 -10.33 6.13
C VAL A 374 13.30 -11.36 5.16
N LEU A 375 12.96 -10.90 3.96
CA LEU A 375 12.34 -11.73 2.93
C LEU A 375 13.37 -12.66 2.29
N VAL A 376 14.51 -12.10 1.88
CA VAL A 376 15.62 -12.84 1.30
C VAL A 376 16.89 -12.51 2.06
N GLU A 377 17.56 -13.52 2.60
CA GLU A 377 18.84 -13.37 3.29
C GLU A 377 19.94 -13.99 2.44
N LYS A 378 20.86 -13.16 1.93
CA LYS A 378 22.00 -13.63 1.10
C LYS A 378 21.53 -14.58 0.00
N GLY A 379 20.55 -14.17 -0.78
CA GLY A 379 20.01 -14.95 -1.88
C GLY A 379 18.98 -16.02 -1.51
N VAL A 380 18.82 -16.37 -0.23
CA VAL A 380 17.93 -17.44 0.24
C VAL A 380 16.60 -16.88 0.72
N LEU A 381 15.48 -17.39 0.18
CA LEU A 381 14.13 -17.02 0.62
C LEU A 381 13.89 -17.49 2.05
N ARG A 382 13.45 -16.59 2.95
CA ARG A 382 13.20 -16.90 4.36
C ARG A 382 11.73 -16.90 4.73
N THR A 383 10.95 -15.99 4.18
CA THR A 383 9.53 -15.84 4.49
C THR A 383 8.84 -14.98 3.44
N PHE A 384 7.53 -14.78 3.61
CA PHE A 384 6.69 -13.90 2.80
C PHE A 384 6.23 -12.68 3.60
N LEU A 385 5.71 -11.67 2.90
CA LEU A 385 4.89 -10.63 3.52
C LEU A 385 3.54 -11.24 3.86
N MET A 386 3.12 -11.13 5.12
CA MET A 386 1.97 -11.84 5.65
C MET A 386 0.95 -10.86 6.21
N SER A 387 -0.23 -10.84 5.59
CA SER A 387 -1.44 -10.39 6.28
C SER A 387 -1.87 -11.46 7.29
N ARG A 388 -3.06 -11.32 7.85
CA ARG A 388 -3.70 -12.37 8.67
C ARG A 388 -4.26 -13.53 7.85
N ALA A 389 -3.98 -13.60 6.54
CA ALA A 389 -4.24 -14.76 5.69
C ALA A 389 -2.98 -15.67 5.63
N PRO A 390 -2.95 -16.79 6.37
CA PRO A 390 -1.79 -17.67 6.48
C PRO A 390 -1.43 -18.35 5.14
N VAL A 391 -0.15 -18.73 5.02
CA VAL A 391 0.43 -19.35 3.82
C VAL A 391 1.22 -20.58 4.26
N GLN A 392 1.20 -21.63 3.45
CA GLN A 392 1.93 -22.86 3.73
C GLN A 392 3.45 -22.64 3.75
N GLY A 393 4.16 -23.32 4.66
CA GLY A 393 5.62 -23.33 4.71
C GLY A 393 6.27 -22.21 5.52
N VAL A 394 5.46 -21.34 6.13
CA VAL A 394 5.91 -20.29 7.07
C VAL A 394 4.99 -20.27 8.31
N PRO A 395 5.41 -19.66 9.43
CA PRO A 395 4.52 -19.48 10.59
C PRO A 395 3.19 -18.81 10.19
N PRO A 396 2.05 -19.24 10.74
CA PRO A 396 0.73 -18.77 10.31
C PRO A 396 0.40 -17.34 10.78
N GLN A 397 1.26 -16.71 11.57
CA GLN A 397 1.06 -15.36 12.08
C GLN A 397 1.33 -14.30 11.01
N SER A 398 0.61 -13.18 11.11
CA SER A 398 0.90 -11.98 10.33
C SER A 398 2.22 -11.33 10.81
N ASN A 399 2.94 -10.71 9.87
CA ASN A 399 4.08 -9.84 10.16
C ASN A 399 3.75 -8.35 9.92
N GLY A 400 2.47 -8.00 9.93
CA GLY A 400 2.01 -6.61 9.82
C GLY A 400 2.09 -6.04 8.41
N HIS A 401 1.75 -6.84 7.40
CA HIS A 401 1.73 -6.41 6.00
C HIS A 401 0.33 -6.48 5.36
N GLY A 402 -0.73 -6.68 6.17
CA GLY A 402 -2.11 -6.64 5.68
C GLY A 402 -2.55 -5.20 5.40
N ARG A 403 -2.43 -4.75 4.15
CA ARG A 403 -2.75 -3.36 3.73
C ARG A 403 -3.89 -3.34 2.73
N SER A 404 -4.62 -2.23 2.71
CA SER A 404 -5.78 -2.00 1.87
C SER A 404 -5.87 -0.55 1.38
N ALA A 405 -6.45 -0.41 0.19
CA ALA A 405 -7.01 0.85 -0.26
C ALA A 405 -8.42 1.03 0.35
N PRO A 406 -8.94 2.28 0.48
CA PRO A 406 -10.29 2.51 0.98
C PRO A 406 -11.34 1.67 0.24
N GLY A 407 -12.14 0.91 0.99
CA GLY A 407 -13.21 0.08 0.45
C GLY A 407 -12.77 -1.28 -0.13
N ARG A 408 -11.48 -1.64 -0.02
CA ARG A 408 -10.94 -2.96 -0.41
C ARG A 408 -10.54 -3.76 0.82
N ASP A 409 -10.58 -5.08 0.72
CA ASP A 409 -10.12 -5.94 1.81
C ASP A 409 -8.60 -5.90 1.96
N PRO A 410 -8.04 -6.05 3.18
CA PRO A 410 -6.60 -6.07 3.38
C PRO A 410 -5.98 -7.34 2.81
N VAL A 411 -4.85 -7.17 2.13
CA VAL A 411 -4.01 -8.25 1.60
C VAL A 411 -2.54 -7.98 1.93
N ALA A 412 -1.67 -8.99 1.90
CA ALA A 412 -0.24 -8.79 2.05
C ALA A 412 0.27 -7.83 0.98
N ARG A 413 0.90 -6.74 1.40
CA ARG A 413 1.52 -5.73 0.53
C ARG A 413 2.82 -5.23 1.13
N MET A 414 3.78 -4.90 0.26
CA MET A 414 5.04 -4.24 0.63
C MET A 414 4.83 -2.94 1.39
N SER A 415 5.84 -2.53 2.16
CA SER A 415 5.94 -1.22 2.79
C SER A 415 7.16 -0.44 2.25
N ASN A 416 8.30 -0.52 2.93
CA ASN A 416 9.60 -0.05 2.47
C ASN A 416 10.44 -1.26 2.07
N LEU A 417 10.45 -1.60 0.79
CA LEU A 417 11.29 -2.67 0.25
C LEU A 417 12.74 -2.17 0.09
N ILE A 418 13.65 -2.80 0.82
CA ILE A 418 15.06 -2.45 0.91
C ILE A 418 15.89 -3.57 0.32
N VAL A 419 16.71 -3.24 -0.67
CA VAL A 419 17.62 -4.17 -1.32
C VAL A 419 19.03 -3.86 -0.86
N GLU A 420 19.67 -4.84 -0.22
CA GLU A 420 21.03 -4.72 0.27
C GLU A 420 21.97 -5.58 -0.58
N SER A 421 23.14 -5.03 -0.90
CA SER A 421 24.22 -5.77 -1.57
C SER A 421 25.45 -5.83 -0.69
N SER A 422 25.99 -7.03 -0.47
CA SER A 422 27.30 -7.22 0.16
C SER A 422 28.47 -7.01 -0.81
N LYS A 423 28.17 -6.79 -2.11
CA LYS A 423 29.14 -6.49 -3.15
C LYS A 423 28.90 -5.08 -3.70
N ALA A 424 29.80 -4.16 -3.39
CA ALA A 424 29.75 -2.79 -3.90
C ALA A 424 30.96 -2.50 -4.79
N MET A 425 30.75 -1.69 -5.82
CA MET A 425 31.83 -1.15 -6.65
C MET A 425 31.59 0.34 -6.91
N PRO A 426 32.65 1.16 -7.00
CA PRO A 426 32.52 2.55 -7.44
C PRO A 426 31.91 2.64 -8.84
N TRP A 427 31.15 3.70 -9.11
CA TRP A 427 30.49 3.91 -10.41
C TRP A 427 31.42 3.74 -11.64
N PRO A 428 32.65 4.30 -11.66
CA PRO A 428 33.56 4.07 -12.78
C PRO A 428 33.86 2.59 -13.04
N LYS A 429 33.98 1.79 -11.97
CA LYS A 429 34.21 0.34 -12.04
C LYS A 429 32.97 -0.43 -12.47
N LEU A 430 31.76 0.02 -12.09
CA LEU A 430 30.51 -0.56 -12.63
C LEU A 430 30.42 -0.35 -14.14
N LYS A 431 30.75 0.84 -14.63
CA LYS A 431 30.76 1.13 -16.07
C LYS A 431 31.81 0.30 -16.83
N GLU A 432 33.02 0.18 -16.28
CA GLU A 432 34.05 -0.72 -16.83
C GLU A 432 33.55 -2.17 -16.90
N ALA A 433 32.90 -2.67 -15.85
CA ALA A 433 32.34 -4.02 -15.81
C ALA A 433 31.20 -4.22 -16.83
N LEU A 434 30.32 -3.25 -17.01
CA LEU A 434 29.27 -3.29 -18.04
C LEU A 434 29.88 -3.39 -19.44
N ILE A 435 30.92 -2.61 -19.74
CA ILE A 435 31.61 -2.65 -21.03
C ILE A 435 32.30 -4.01 -21.23
N ALA A 436 32.97 -4.51 -20.20
CA ALA A 436 33.62 -5.83 -20.24
C ALA A 436 32.59 -6.93 -20.49
N GLU A 437 31.43 -6.87 -19.84
CA GLU A 437 30.34 -7.83 -20.02
C GLU A 437 29.71 -7.75 -21.41
N ALA A 438 29.51 -6.55 -21.95
CA ALA A 438 29.04 -6.37 -23.32
C ALA A 438 30.01 -7.00 -24.33
N LYS A 439 31.31 -6.77 -24.18
CA LYS A 439 32.35 -7.41 -25.00
C LYS A 439 32.36 -8.93 -24.85
N ARG A 440 32.22 -9.44 -23.63
CA ARG A 440 32.18 -10.89 -23.34
C ARG A 440 30.99 -11.57 -23.99
N GLN A 441 29.84 -10.89 -24.07
CA GLN A 441 28.63 -11.37 -24.74
C GLN A 441 28.58 -11.05 -26.25
N GLU A 442 29.66 -10.51 -26.82
CA GLU A 442 29.73 -10.07 -28.23
C GLU A 442 28.61 -9.08 -28.60
N LYS A 443 28.23 -8.23 -27.65
CA LYS A 443 27.20 -7.20 -27.82
C LYS A 443 27.82 -5.85 -28.22
N PRO A 444 27.14 -5.07 -29.08
CA PRO A 444 27.65 -3.79 -29.55
C PRO A 444 27.72 -2.72 -28.44
N PHE A 445 26.87 -2.83 -27.42
CA PHE A 445 26.83 -1.90 -26.27
C PHE A 445 26.22 -2.57 -25.03
N GLY A 446 26.31 -1.91 -23.88
CA GLY A 446 25.50 -2.21 -22.70
C GLY A 446 24.55 -1.06 -22.42
N LEU A 447 23.44 -1.33 -21.72
CA LEU A 447 22.48 -0.30 -21.35
C LEU A 447 22.75 0.23 -19.93
N ILE A 448 22.59 1.53 -19.74
CA ILE A 448 22.46 2.14 -18.41
C ILE A 448 21.03 2.61 -18.31
N ILE A 449 20.26 1.99 -17.42
CA ILE A 449 18.85 2.31 -17.18
C ILE A 449 18.81 3.18 -15.93
N ARG A 450 18.50 4.47 -16.11
CA ARG A 450 18.49 5.45 -15.02
C ARG A 450 17.19 5.42 -14.25
N ASP A 451 16.10 5.51 -15.00
CA ASP A 451 14.75 5.65 -14.50
C ASP A 451 13.78 4.78 -15.32
N VAL A 452 12.62 4.48 -14.73
CA VAL A 452 11.55 3.68 -15.31
C VAL A 452 10.21 4.28 -14.87
N THR A 453 9.32 4.58 -15.82
CA THR A 453 7.99 5.17 -15.57
C THR A 453 7.01 4.24 -14.85
N GLY A 454 7.37 2.96 -14.70
CA GLY A 454 6.59 1.93 -14.00
C GLY A 454 6.94 0.53 -14.50
N GLY A 455 6.38 -0.49 -13.85
CA GLY A 455 6.42 -1.86 -14.34
C GLY A 455 5.08 -2.53 -14.11
N ASN A 456 4.83 -3.63 -14.81
CA ASN A 456 3.67 -4.46 -14.54
C ASN A 456 4.10 -5.91 -14.38
N THR A 457 3.49 -6.58 -13.42
CA THR A 457 3.56 -8.01 -13.18
C THR A 457 2.23 -8.67 -13.59
N ASP A 458 1.82 -8.48 -14.85
CA ASP A 458 0.77 -9.31 -15.45
C ASP A 458 1.29 -10.73 -15.75
#